data_AF-A0A351MIU0-F1
#
_entry.id   AF-A0A351MIU0-F1
#
_cell.length_a   1.000
_cell.length_b   1.000
_cell.length_c   1.000
_cell.angle_alpha   90.00
_cell.angle_beta   90.00
_cell.angle_gamma   90.00
#
_symmetry.space_group_name_H-M   'P 1'
#
loop_
_entity.id
_entity.type
_entity.pdbx_description
1 polymer ?
#
loop_
_entity_poly.entity_id
_entity_poly.type
_entity_poly.pdbx_seq_one_letter_code
_entity_poly.pdbx_strand_id
1 'polypeptide(L)'
;SSWGGTRIEPWCTPASFGLLPSLASIDERVRLATPGDPSHTERLGAYVTELQAWLALAQAALADAQPVAAPPAYPTGLNSLASGDSPQQQPTTLYHAMIEGLVPYALRGAIWYQGESNHGEGMLYADKQEALVRGWRDVFENPDLAFNYVQIAPYNYGAEAPHILAEFWEAQEAALRVPNTGMVVTTDIADYNDIHPRNKQEVGRRLALLALRDTYGQDVVADGPVFRDLSQEGAQLRVRFDHTADGLATRDGQAPDWFRIIGPGTDFEEAVAVIEGDSVLLSSPAVPRPVAVTFAWDKSAEPNLVNSAGLPARPFRAGTVPPRDFLALRVPEAQGWELVYDLDLGRLSASPEYTVDRHAQVTRPFDRVGYFIELTTGGKTDYVWVSADPFTTNTAHLGVPTVASGAVYQQRLTNVNVVTNAAGVTAGEGLTECNIEFWSHNYASGNRLGLPGANGTRYDFDDSYGEPVEGYGSMQMHNFGARQTLFAINNWRAGAGADLGIGNAPAPNEHPDWTFSGSARNYEAKRLRVLVRLAP
;
A
#
# COMPACT_ATOMS: atom_id res chain seq x y z
N SER A 1 -31.53 -5.14 0.01
CA SER A 1 -31.29 -5.00 1.46
C SER A 1 -30.81 -3.60 1.77
N SER A 2 -31.07 -3.05 2.96
CA SER A 2 -30.68 -1.69 3.39
C SER A 2 -29.51 -1.65 4.39
N TRP A 3 -28.76 -2.75 4.54
CA TRP A 3 -27.65 -2.83 5.51
C TRP A 3 -26.32 -2.39 4.86
N GLY A 4 -25.81 -1.22 5.23
CA GLY A 4 -24.55 -0.66 4.72
C GLY A 4 -23.33 -0.97 5.59
N GLY A 5 -22.14 -0.57 5.12
CA GLY A 5 -20.89 -0.69 5.87
C GLY A 5 -20.44 -2.14 6.14
N THR A 6 -20.89 -3.07 5.30
CA THR A 6 -20.55 -4.49 5.39
C THR A 6 -19.54 -4.85 4.34
N ARG A 7 -18.74 -5.88 4.62
CA ARG A 7 -17.90 -6.52 3.60
C ARG A 7 -18.76 -7.29 2.58
N ILE A 8 -18.16 -7.78 1.50
CA ILE A 8 -18.85 -8.58 0.47
C ILE A 8 -19.14 -10.02 0.92
N GLU A 9 -18.24 -10.62 1.70
CA GLU A 9 -18.31 -12.02 2.15
C GLU A 9 -19.61 -12.41 2.86
N PRO A 10 -20.20 -11.56 3.75
CA PRO A 10 -21.50 -11.83 4.36
C PRO A 10 -22.63 -12.14 3.37
N TRP A 11 -22.55 -11.63 2.14
CA TRP A 11 -23.60 -11.73 1.13
C TRP A 11 -23.40 -12.92 0.18
N CYS A 12 -22.25 -13.58 0.24
CA CYS A 12 -21.95 -14.76 -0.56
C CYS A 12 -22.63 -16.01 0.02
N THR A 13 -23.16 -16.84 -0.86
CA THR A 13 -23.61 -18.20 -0.51
C THR A 13 -22.46 -19.03 0.05
N PRO A 14 -22.70 -20.01 0.94
CA PRO A 14 -21.62 -20.80 1.52
C PRO A 14 -20.75 -21.50 0.44
N ALA A 15 -21.39 -22.08 -0.56
CA ALA A 15 -20.71 -22.87 -1.60
C ALA A 15 -19.84 -22.02 -2.56
N SER A 16 -20.07 -20.71 -2.66
CA SER A 16 -19.41 -19.92 -3.69
C SER A 16 -17.96 -19.57 -3.39
N PHE A 17 -17.53 -19.63 -2.12
CA PHE A 17 -16.13 -19.46 -1.77
C PHE A 17 -15.25 -20.62 -2.28
N GLY A 18 -15.82 -21.82 -2.45
CA GLY A 18 -15.11 -22.97 -3.02
C GLY A 18 -14.87 -22.90 -4.53
N LEU A 19 -15.44 -21.89 -5.24
CA LEU A 19 -15.31 -21.76 -6.70
C LEU A 19 -13.92 -21.26 -7.14
N LEU A 20 -13.20 -20.57 -6.25
CA LEU A 20 -11.97 -19.85 -6.59
C LEU A 20 -10.87 -20.15 -5.56
N PRO A 21 -9.67 -20.58 -5.98
CA PRO A 21 -8.58 -20.92 -5.06
C PRO A 21 -8.16 -19.78 -4.12
N SER A 22 -8.27 -18.52 -4.56
CA SER A 22 -7.95 -17.33 -3.76
C SER A 22 -8.88 -17.15 -2.55
N LEU A 23 -10.04 -17.81 -2.54
CA LEU A 23 -11.03 -17.75 -1.47
C LEU A 23 -10.98 -18.98 -0.54
N ALA A 24 -10.03 -19.89 -0.73
CA ALA A 24 -9.95 -21.17 0.00
C ALA A 24 -9.90 -21.00 1.53
N SER A 25 -9.25 -19.95 2.04
CA SER A 25 -9.21 -19.68 3.49
C SER A 25 -10.57 -19.26 4.05
N ILE A 26 -11.37 -18.53 3.26
CA ILE A 26 -12.73 -18.13 3.65
C ILE A 26 -13.65 -19.35 3.59
N ASP A 27 -13.53 -20.13 2.53
CA ASP A 27 -14.24 -21.39 2.30
C ASP A 27 -14.00 -22.40 3.42
N GLU A 28 -12.74 -22.63 3.81
CA GLU A 28 -12.36 -23.47 4.96
C GLU A 28 -13.01 -22.97 6.26
N ARG A 29 -12.96 -21.66 6.53
CA ARG A 29 -13.58 -21.08 7.71
C ARG A 29 -15.09 -21.28 7.74
N VAL A 30 -15.77 -21.14 6.59
CA VAL A 30 -17.22 -21.39 6.47
C VAL A 30 -17.53 -22.85 6.72
N ARG A 31 -16.80 -23.79 6.10
CA ARG A 31 -16.98 -25.23 6.31
C ARG A 31 -16.77 -25.63 7.77
N LEU A 32 -15.66 -25.20 8.38
CA LEU A 32 -15.36 -25.50 9.78
C LEU A 32 -16.43 -24.96 10.74
N ALA A 33 -17.05 -23.82 10.44
CA ALA A 33 -18.10 -23.24 11.26
C ALA A 33 -19.51 -23.81 10.99
N THR A 34 -19.68 -24.68 9.98
CA THR A 34 -20.99 -25.19 9.54
C THR A 34 -21.26 -26.61 10.06
N PRO A 35 -22.19 -26.80 11.01
CA PRO A 35 -22.57 -28.12 11.48
C PRO A 35 -23.06 -29.02 10.35
N GLY A 36 -22.54 -30.25 10.29
CA GLY A 36 -22.85 -31.24 9.25
C GLY A 36 -21.88 -31.25 8.07
N ASP A 37 -21.03 -30.22 7.92
CA ASP A 37 -19.90 -30.28 6.99
C ASP A 37 -18.88 -31.37 7.43
N PRO A 38 -18.25 -32.11 6.50
CA PRO A 38 -17.22 -33.10 6.85
C PRO A 38 -16.08 -32.54 7.70
N SER A 39 -15.58 -31.34 7.39
CA SER A 39 -14.48 -30.70 8.14
C SER A 39 -14.92 -30.30 9.55
N HIS A 40 -16.14 -29.77 9.70
CA HIS A 40 -16.70 -29.50 11.03
C HIS A 40 -16.86 -30.79 11.84
N THR A 41 -17.42 -31.82 11.22
CA THR A 41 -17.71 -33.11 11.85
C THR A 41 -16.43 -33.79 12.34
N GLU A 42 -15.40 -33.83 11.50
CA GLU A 42 -14.10 -34.37 11.84
C GLU A 42 -13.45 -33.59 12.99
N ARG A 43 -13.40 -32.26 12.90
CA ARG A 43 -12.75 -31.43 13.92
C ARG A 43 -13.47 -31.46 15.26
N LEU A 44 -14.81 -31.43 15.26
CA LEU A 44 -15.61 -31.57 16.46
C LEU A 44 -15.44 -32.97 17.07
N GLY A 45 -15.41 -34.03 16.24
CA GLY A 45 -15.18 -35.40 16.68
C GLY A 45 -13.81 -35.58 17.35
N ALA A 46 -12.76 -34.99 16.78
CA ALA A 46 -11.43 -34.96 17.37
C ALA A 46 -11.43 -34.27 18.74
N TYR A 47 -12.05 -33.08 18.83
CA TYR A 47 -12.18 -32.35 20.09
C TYR A 47 -12.94 -33.14 21.17
N VAL A 48 -14.05 -33.78 20.80
CA VAL A 48 -14.82 -34.63 21.71
C VAL A 48 -13.95 -35.78 22.24
N THR A 49 -13.13 -36.39 21.38
CA THR A 49 -12.21 -37.47 21.77
C THR A 49 -11.14 -36.97 22.75
N GLU A 50 -10.54 -35.82 22.49
CA GLU A 50 -9.57 -35.17 23.39
C GLU A 50 -10.20 -34.83 24.75
N LEU A 51 -11.42 -34.29 24.74
CA LEU A 51 -12.14 -33.92 25.96
C LEU A 51 -12.52 -35.15 26.79
N GLN A 52 -12.90 -36.26 26.15
CA GLN A 52 -13.15 -37.54 26.82
C GLN A 52 -11.87 -38.10 27.48
N ALA A 53 -10.74 -38.06 26.79
CA ALA A 53 -9.46 -38.48 27.35
C ALA A 53 -9.05 -37.62 28.55
N TRP A 54 -9.20 -36.30 28.45
CA TRP A 54 -8.96 -35.39 29.57
C TRP A 54 -9.90 -35.63 30.75
N LEU A 55 -11.19 -35.86 30.49
CA LEU A 55 -12.19 -36.11 31.55
C LEU A 55 -11.83 -37.36 32.36
N ALA A 56 -11.37 -38.43 31.70
CA ALA A 56 -10.90 -39.64 32.39
C ALA A 56 -9.71 -39.35 33.32
N LEU A 57 -8.74 -38.54 32.87
CA LEU A 57 -7.61 -38.12 33.70
C LEU A 57 -8.05 -37.23 34.87
N ALA A 58 -8.97 -36.30 34.63
CA ALA A 58 -9.50 -35.40 35.66
C ALA A 58 -10.26 -36.15 36.75
N GLN A 59 -11.05 -37.17 36.37
CA GLN A 59 -11.76 -38.03 37.32
C GLN A 59 -10.79 -38.83 38.20
N ALA A 60 -9.72 -39.38 37.61
CA ALA A 60 -8.68 -40.09 38.36
C ALA A 60 -7.95 -39.15 39.34
N ALA A 61 -7.52 -37.97 38.85
CA ALA A 61 -6.83 -36.97 39.68
C ALA A 61 -7.72 -36.47 40.85
N LEU A 62 -9.03 -36.31 40.62
CA LEU A 62 -9.99 -35.94 41.65
C LEU A 62 -10.09 -37.00 42.76
N ALA A 63 -10.11 -38.29 42.40
CA ALA A 63 -10.17 -39.39 43.35
C ALA A 63 -8.92 -39.45 44.24
N ASP A 64 -7.75 -39.17 43.67
CA ASP A 64 -6.44 -39.27 44.33
C ASP A 64 -5.95 -37.93 44.94
N ALA A 65 -6.80 -36.88 44.94
CA ALA A 65 -6.46 -35.54 45.39
C ALA A 65 -5.18 -34.96 44.74
N GLN A 66 -4.98 -35.25 43.45
CA GLN A 66 -3.86 -34.76 42.65
C GLN A 66 -4.25 -33.55 41.78
N PRO A 67 -3.29 -32.69 41.42
CA PRO A 67 -3.52 -31.64 40.43
C PRO A 67 -3.80 -32.22 39.04
N VAL A 68 -4.66 -31.56 38.25
CA VAL A 68 -4.95 -31.90 36.85
C VAL A 68 -4.63 -30.71 35.95
N ALA A 69 -4.13 -30.97 34.75
CA ALA A 69 -3.96 -29.94 33.72
C ALA A 69 -5.32 -29.37 33.28
N ALA A 70 -5.31 -28.17 32.68
CA ALA A 70 -6.52 -27.57 32.11
C ALA A 70 -7.12 -28.45 30.99
N PRO A 71 -8.45 -28.42 30.78
CA PRO A 71 -9.09 -29.13 29.66
C PRO A 71 -8.62 -28.58 28.31
N PRO A 72 -8.70 -29.38 27.24
CA PRO A 72 -8.47 -28.88 25.89
C PRO A 72 -9.44 -27.73 25.60
N ALA A 73 -8.92 -26.63 25.04
CA ALA A 73 -9.72 -25.48 24.66
C ALA A 73 -10.66 -25.82 23.49
N TYR A 74 -11.88 -25.27 23.50
CA TYR A 74 -12.80 -25.44 22.39
C TYR A 74 -12.20 -24.88 21.08
N PRO A 75 -12.16 -25.64 19.97
CA PRO A 75 -11.59 -25.17 18.73
C PRO A 75 -12.33 -23.94 18.20
N THR A 76 -11.64 -22.82 18.10
CA THR A 76 -12.24 -21.52 17.73
C THR A 76 -12.89 -21.53 16.34
N GLY A 77 -12.39 -22.35 15.41
CA GLY A 77 -12.96 -22.50 14.06
C GLY A 77 -14.33 -23.18 14.02
N LEU A 78 -14.74 -23.86 15.10
CA LEU A 78 -16.07 -24.47 15.23
C LEU A 78 -17.13 -23.49 15.78
N ASN A 79 -16.73 -22.28 16.17
CA ASN A 79 -17.68 -21.26 16.63
C ASN A 79 -18.56 -20.82 15.46
N SER A 80 -19.84 -20.55 15.74
CA SER A 80 -20.74 -19.99 14.75
C SER A 80 -20.21 -18.64 14.26
N LEU A 81 -20.24 -18.43 12.95
CA LEU A 81 -19.93 -17.13 12.34
C LEU A 81 -20.91 -16.03 12.77
N ALA A 82 -22.08 -16.40 13.32
CA ALA A 82 -23.08 -15.44 13.79
C ALA A 82 -22.95 -15.05 15.28
N SER A 83 -22.04 -15.67 16.06
CA SER A 83 -22.02 -15.50 17.52
C SER A 83 -21.02 -14.47 18.07
N GLY A 84 -20.29 -13.75 17.21
CA GLY A 84 -19.28 -12.75 17.61
C GLY A 84 -19.80 -11.30 17.65
N ASP A 85 -18.88 -10.34 17.88
CA ASP A 85 -19.21 -8.90 18.00
C ASP A 85 -19.54 -8.21 16.67
N SER A 86 -19.39 -8.90 15.53
CA SER A 86 -19.65 -8.35 14.20
C SER A 86 -20.14 -9.43 13.23
N PRO A 87 -21.27 -10.09 13.52
CA PRO A 87 -21.80 -11.17 12.67
C PRO A 87 -22.10 -10.69 11.25
N GLN A 88 -22.51 -9.44 11.08
CA GLN A 88 -22.76 -8.78 9.79
C GLN A 88 -21.50 -8.61 8.92
N GLN A 89 -20.31 -8.85 9.47
CA GLN A 89 -19.03 -8.83 8.73
C GLN A 89 -18.50 -10.25 8.44
N GLN A 90 -19.12 -11.27 9.02
CA GLN A 90 -18.70 -12.65 8.85
C GLN A 90 -19.28 -13.24 7.56
N PRO A 91 -18.56 -14.15 6.89
CA PRO A 91 -19.04 -14.76 5.65
C PRO A 91 -20.42 -15.38 5.78
N THR A 92 -21.22 -15.23 4.72
CA THR A 92 -22.51 -15.91 4.52
C THR A 92 -23.64 -15.52 5.49
N THR A 93 -23.37 -14.78 6.57
CA THR A 93 -24.39 -14.44 7.57
C THR A 93 -25.53 -13.58 7.03
N LEU A 94 -25.23 -12.59 6.18
CA LEU A 94 -26.25 -11.72 5.58
C LEU A 94 -26.96 -12.37 4.40
N TYR A 95 -26.31 -13.29 3.70
CA TYR A 95 -26.97 -14.17 2.74
C TYR A 95 -28.12 -14.93 3.43
N HIS A 96 -27.84 -15.66 4.52
CA HIS A 96 -28.87 -16.37 5.26
C HIS A 96 -29.92 -15.44 5.85
N ALA A 97 -29.50 -14.32 6.45
CA ALA A 97 -30.42 -13.41 7.13
C ALA A 97 -31.33 -12.62 6.17
N MET A 98 -30.91 -12.38 4.92
CA MET A 98 -31.57 -11.38 4.05
C MET A 98 -31.87 -11.85 2.64
N ILE A 99 -31.12 -12.83 2.11
CA ILE A 99 -31.21 -13.25 0.70
C ILE A 99 -31.83 -14.63 0.57
N GLU A 100 -31.47 -15.58 1.43
CA GLU A 100 -31.94 -16.97 1.35
C GLU A 100 -33.48 -17.08 1.36
N GLY A 101 -34.17 -16.30 2.19
CA GLY A 101 -35.64 -16.26 2.21
C GLY A 101 -36.29 -15.73 0.92
N LEU A 102 -35.50 -15.09 0.04
CA LEU A 102 -35.95 -14.59 -1.26
C LEU A 102 -35.72 -15.60 -2.40
N VAL A 103 -34.93 -16.65 -2.17
CA VAL A 103 -34.59 -17.66 -3.18
C VAL A 103 -35.82 -18.23 -3.93
N PRO A 104 -36.98 -18.50 -3.28
CA PRO A 104 -38.15 -19.01 -3.98
C PRO A 104 -38.79 -18.04 -4.99
N TYR A 105 -38.38 -16.77 -5.06
CA TYR A 105 -38.91 -15.78 -5.98
C TYR A 105 -38.05 -15.67 -7.25
N ALA A 106 -38.70 -15.42 -8.39
CA ALA A 106 -37.99 -15.12 -9.63
C ALA A 106 -37.35 -13.71 -9.57
N LEU A 107 -36.05 -13.64 -9.84
CA LEU A 107 -35.32 -12.38 -9.99
C LEU A 107 -34.90 -12.17 -11.45
N ARG A 108 -35.11 -10.95 -11.95
CA ARG A 108 -34.59 -10.55 -13.27
C ARG A 108 -33.13 -10.11 -13.22
N GLY A 109 -32.71 -9.56 -12.08
CA GLY A 109 -31.34 -9.13 -11.84
C GLY A 109 -31.15 -8.54 -10.45
N ALA A 110 -29.90 -8.18 -10.14
CA ALA A 110 -29.50 -7.54 -8.90
C ALA A 110 -28.73 -6.24 -9.16
N ILE A 111 -28.86 -5.30 -8.23
CA ILE A 111 -28.06 -4.08 -8.16
C ILE A 111 -27.20 -4.15 -6.90
N TRP A 112 -25.90 -3.89 -7.04
CA TRP A 112 -24.91 -4.01 -5.97
C TRP A 112 -24.07 -2.74 -5.82
N TYR A 113 -24.17 -2.07 -4.68
CA TYR A 113 -23.33 -0.93 -4.33
C TYR A 113 -22.65 -1.24 -3.01
N GLN A 114 -21.41 -1.71 -3.09
CA GLN A 114 -20.57 -2.03 -1.95
C GLN A 114 -19.12 -2.04 -2.41
N GLY A 115 -18.22 -1.75 -1.49
CA GLY A 115 -16.79 -1.98 -1.65
C GLY A 115 -15.96 -1.25 -0.60
N GLU A 116 -16.55 -0.27 0.08
CA GLU A 116 -15.91 0.60 1.06
C GLU A 116 -15.27 -0.19 2.21
N SER A 117 -15.86 -1.30 2.64
CA SER A 117 -15.30 -2.18 3.68
C SER A 117 -14.27 -3.20 3.16
N ASN A 118 -14.02 -3.23 1.85
CA ASN A 118 -13.06 -4.10 1.16
C ASN A 118 -12.04 -3.32 0.32
N HIS A 119 -12.01 -1.98 0.37
CA HIS A 119 -11.23 -1.14 -0.54
C HIS A 119 -9.72 -1.47 -0.57
N GLY A 120 -9.16 -1.93 0.55
CA GLY A 120 -7.75 -2.33 0.65
C GLY A 120 -7.42 -3.74 0.15
N GLU A 121 -8.36 -4.47 -0.45
CA GLU A 121 -8.14 -5.88 -0.83
C GLU A 121 -7.60 -6.09 -2.25
N GLY A 122 -7.59 -5.04 -3.08
CA GLY A 122 -7.17 -5.13 -4.48
C GLY A 122 -7.88 -6.25 -5.23
N MET A 123 -7.12 -6.99 -6.06
CA MET A 123 -7.66 -8.02 -6.96
C MET A 123 -8.39 -9.18 -6.29
N LEU A 124 -8.19 -9.42 -4.98
CA LEU A 124 -8.98 -10.40 -4.24
C LEU A 124 -10.47 -10.06 -4.26
N TYR A 125 -10.82 -8.77 -4.34
CA TYR A 125 -12.21 -8.33 -4.44
C TYR A 125 -12.89 -8.81 -5.73
N ALA A 126 -12.17 -8.86 -6.85
CA ALA A 126 -12.71 -9.34 -8.13
C ALA A 126 -13.17 -10.80 -8.01
N ASP A 127 -12.39 -11.63 -7.31
CA ASP A 127 -12.73 -13.03 -7.05
C ASP A 127 -13.92 -13.15 -6.10
N LYS A 128 -13.99 -12.32 -5.04
CA LYS A 128 -15.16 -12.29 -4.15
C LYS A 128 -16.42 -11.85 -4.87
N GLN A 129 -16.31 -10.91 -5.81
CA GLN A 129 -17.43 -10.46 -6.62
C GLN A 129 -17.88 -11.55 -7.59
N GLU A 130 -16.95 -12.29 -8.21
CA GLU A 130 -17.30 -13.47 -8.99
C GLU A 130 -18.00 -14.54 -8.14
N ALA A 131 -17.53 -14.82 -6.94
CA ALA A 131 -18.17 -15.74 -6.01
C ALA A 131 -19.58 -15.27 -5.60
N LEU A 132 -19.78 -13.98 -5.34
CA LEU A 132 -21.10 -13.41 -5.05
C LEU A 132 -22.07 -13.65 -6.23
N VAL A 133 -21.66 -13.24 -7.44
CA VAL A 133 -22.51 -13.33 -8.64
C VAL A 133 -22.84 -14.78 -8.96
N ARG A 134 -21.84 -15.67 -8.99
CA ARG A 134 -22.04 -17.09 -9.30
C ARG A 134 -22.87 -17.80 -8.24
N GLY A 135 -22.63 -17.51 -6.96
CA GLY A 135 -23.41 -18.07 -5.87
C GLY A 135 -24.89 -17.70 -5.96
N TRP A 136 -25.19 -16.43 -6.25
CA TRP A 136 -26.57 -16.00 -6.43
C TRP A 136 -27.20 -16.62 -7.68
N ARG A 137 -26.48 -16.70 -8.80
CA ARG A 137 -26.98 -17.38 -10.01
C ARG A 137 -27.32 -18.84 -9.77
N ASP A 138 -26.51 -19.54 -8.97
CA ASP A 138 -26.75 -20.92 -8.59
C ASP A 138 -28.01 -21.06 -7.74
N VAL A 139 -28.12 -20.32 -6.63
CA VAL A 139 -29.26 -20.47 -5.72
C VAL A 139 -30.58 -19.96 -6.29
N PHE A 140 -30.56 -18.98 -7.20
CA PHE A 140 -31.75 -18.51 -7.91
C PHE A 140 -32.02 -19.29 -9.21
N GLU A 141 -31.23 -20.33 -9.49
CA GLU A 141 -31.34 -21.19 -10.68
C GLU A 141 -31.40 -20.39 -12.01
N ASN A 142 -30.65 -19.29 -12.08
CA ASN A 142 -30.64 -18.38 -13.22
C ASN A 142 -29.20 -18.05 -13.62
N PRO A 143 -28.58 -18.81 -14.55
CA PRO A 143 -27.21 -18.56 -14.98
C PRO A 143 -27.03 -17.20 -15.69
N ASP A 144 -28.12 -16.61 -16.19
CA ASP A 144 -28.14 -15.34 -16.90
C ASP A 144 -28.64 -14.18 -16.03
N LEU A 145 -28.75 -14.37 -14.70
CA LEU A 145 -29.18 -13.31 -13.78
C LEU A 145 -28.29 -12.07 -13.99
N ALA A 146 -28.90 -10.97 -14.41
CA ALA A 146 -28.19 -9.71 -14.61
C ALA A 146 -27.65 -9.19 -13.27
N PHE A 147 -26.42 -8.71 -13.25
CA PHE A 147 -25.80 -8.21 -12.02
C PHE A 147 -25.07 -6.90 -12.29
N ASN A 148 -25.73 -5.78 -12.00
CA ASN A 148 -25.16 -4.45 -12.20
C ASN A 148 -24.63 -3.92 -10.88
N TYR A 149 -23.43 -3.36 -10.87
CA TYR A 149 -22.79 -2.88 -9.67
C TYR A 149 -22.16 -1.51 -9.85
N VAL A 150 -21.71 -0.93 -8.73
CA VAL A 150 -21.18 0.42 -8.69
C VAL A 150 -19.73 0.41 -8.27
N GLN A 151 -18.88 1.03 -9.10
CA GLN A 151 -17.52 1.41 -8.70
C GLN A 151 -17.64 2.36 -7.50
N ILE A 152 -16.91 2.12 -6.41
CA ILE A 152 -17.05 2.96 -5.21
C ILE A 152 -16.57 4.38 -5.50
N ALA A 153 -17.19 5.37 -4.86
CA ALA A 153 -16.83 6.77 -5.08
C ALA A 153 -15.47 7.12 -4.43
N PRO A 154 -14.75 8.10 -4.99
CA PRO A 154 -13.65 8.80 -4.32
C PRO A 154 -13.99 9.16 -2.87
N TYR A 155 -13.06 8.90 -1.96
CA TYR A 155 -13.21 9.20 -0.54
C TYR A 155 -11.86 9.41 0.14
N ASN A 156 -11.83 10.31 1.13
CA ASN A 156 -10.65 10.60 1.92
C ASN A 156 -10.40 9.54 3.00
N TYR A 157 -9.67 8.48 2.63
CA TYR A 157 -9.14 7.46 3.56
C TYR A 157 -7.91 7.94 4.38
N GLY A 158 -7.85 9.23 4.74
CA GLY A 158 -6.79 9.78 5.59
C GLY A 158 -5.38 9.53 5.05
N ALA A 159 -4.53 8.90 5.86
CA ALA A 159 -3.11 8.66 5.54
C ALA A 159 -2.85 7.47 4.60
N GLU A 160 -3.91 6.75 4.17
CA GLU A 160 -3.76 5.63 3.24
C GLU A 160 -3.21 6.07 1.87
N ALA A 161 -2.60 5.12 1.15
CA ALA A 161 -1.96 5.35 -0.12
C ALA A 161 -2.87 6.12 -1.11
N PRO A 162 -2.36 7.12 -1.86
CA PRO A 162 -3.20 7.86 -2.79
C PRO A 162 -3.86 6.98 -3.86
N HIS A 163 -3.20 5.91 -4.32
CA HIS A 163 -3.72 5.01 -5.36
C HIS A 163 -4.61 3.87 -4.83
N ILE A 164 -4.89 3.79 -3.52
CA ILE A 164 -5.61 2.65 -2.93
C ILE A 164 -6.97 2.40 -3.60
N LEU A 165 -7.72 3.47 -3.89
CA LEU A 165 -8.99 3.36 -4.58
C LEU A 165 -8.82 3.04 -6.05
N ALA A 166 -7.77 3.52 -6.71
CA ALA A 166 -7.54 3.22 -8.11
C ALA A 166 -7.24 1.73 -8.34
N GLU A 167 -6.43 1.12 -7.46
CA GLU A 167 -6.21 -0.34 -7.47
C GLU A 167 -7.48 -1.13 -7.17
N PHE A 168 -8.31 -0.62 -6.26
CA PHE A 168 -9.60 -1.24 -5.98
C PHE A 168 -10.60 -1.08 -7.13
N TRP A 169 -10.61 0.06 -7.82
CA TRP A 169 -11.41 0.30 -9.02
C TRP A 169 -11.02 -0.62 -10.15
N GLU A 170 -9.71 -0.91 -10.33
CA GLU A 170 -9.23 -1.96 -11.23
C GLU A 170 -9.80 -3.33 -10.86
N ALA A 171 -9.87 -3.67 -9.56
CA ALA A 171 -10.48 -4.93 -9.12
C ALA A 171 -11.99 -4.99 -9.38
N GLN A 172 -12.71 -3.89 -9.16
CA GLN A 172 -14.13 -3.78 -9.51
C GLN A 172 -14.34 -3.89 -11.02
N GLU A 173 -13.49 -3.28 -11.85
CA GLU A 173 -13.56 -3.40 -13.30
C GLU A 173 -13.24 -4.82 -13.77
N ALA A 174 -12.23 -5.48 -13.19
CA ALA A 174 -11.87 -6.85 -13.53
C ALA A 174 -13.00 -7.86 -13.26
N ALA A 175 -13.94 -7.56 -12.36
CA ALA A 175 -15.13 -8.39 -12.14
C ALA A 175 -16.09 -8.43 -13.35
N LEU A 176 -15.99 -7.49 -14.30
CA LEU A 176 -16.74 -7.52 -15.57
C LEU A 176 -16.39 -8.73 -16.45
N ARG A 177 -15.33 -9.47 -16.12
CA ARG A 177 -15.04 -10.76 -16.76
C ARG A 177 -16.15 -11.79 -16.56
N VAL A 178 -17.01 -11.60 -15.56
CA VAL A 178 -18.21 -12.42 -15.37
C VAL A 178 -19.30 -11.93 -16.33
N PRO A 179 -19.81 -12.77 -17.26
CA PRO A 179 -20.82 -12.35 -18.23
C PRO A 179 -22.12 -11.85 -17.57
N ASN A 180 -22.92 -11.06 -18.29
CA ASN A 180 -24.17 -10.46 -17.81
C ASN A 180 -23.99 -9.64 -16.52
N THR A 181 -22.85 -8.96 -16.43
CA THR A 181 -22.57 -7.96 -15.39
C THR A 181 -22.28 -6.61 -16.01
N GLY A 182 -22.54 -5.54 -15.27
CA GLY A 182 -22.28 -4.17 -15.70
C GLY A 182 -21.83 -3.32 -14.52
N MET A 183 -20.98 -2.32 -14.78
CA MET A 183 -20.43 -1.45 -13.74
C MET A 183 -20.73 0.00 -14.07
N VAL A 184 -21.28 0.76 -13.11
CA VAL A 184 -21.37 2.22 -13.22
C VAL A 184 -20.20 2.87 -12.51
N VAL A 185 -19.65 3.91 -13.14
CA VAL A 185 -18.60 4.77 -12.58
C VAL A 185 -19.26 5.91 -11.83
N THR A 186 -18.65 6.35 -10.71
CA THR A 186 -19.16 7.45 -9.88
C THR A 186 -18.08 8.45 -9.45
N THR A 187 -16.92 8.44 -10.09
CA THR A 187 -15.80 9.34 -9.77
C THR A 187 -16.16 10.82 -9.92
N ASP A 188 -17.12 11.14 -10.78
CA ASP A 188 -17.59 12.51 -11.04
C ASP A 188 -18.72 12.99 -10.09
N ILE A 189 -19.31 12.11 -9.29
CA ILE A 189 -20.46 12.41 -8.41
C ILE A 189 -20.19 12.02 -6.95
N ALA A 190 -18.93 12.11 -6.55
CA ALA A 190 -18.48 11.85 -5.18
C ALA A 190 -18.81 13.02 -4.25
N ASP A 191 -18.75 12.76 -2.95
CA ASP A 191 -18.58 13.78 -1.93
C ASP A 191 -17.26 13.42 -1.21
N TYR A 192 -16.11 13.96 -1.63
CA TYR A 192 -14.78 13.44 -1.21
C TYR A 192 -14.59 13.29 0.32
N ASN A 193 -15.26 14.12 1.12
CA ASN A 193 -15.20 14.09 2.58
C ASN A 193 -16.37 13.37 3.26
N ASP A 194 -17.30 12.78 2.50
CA ASP A 194 -18.44 12.01 2.99
C ASP A 194 -18.54 10.68 2.23
N ILE A 195 -18.34 9.57 2.94
CA ILE A 195 -18.36 8.23 2.36
C ILE A 195 -19.75 7.84 1.80
N HIS A 196 -20.79 8.65 2.06
CA HIS A 196 -22.14 8.47 1.54
C HIS A 196 -22.52 9.57 0.53
N PRO A 197 -22.07 9.50 -0.74
CA PRO A 197 -22.38 10.51 -1.75
C PRO A 197 -23.88 10.79 -1.88
N ARG A 198 -24.25 12.06 -1.89
CA ARG A 198 -25.66 12.50 -1.86
C ARG A 198 -26.40 12.23 -3.17
N ASN A 199 -25.71 12.28 -4.31
CA ASN A 199 -26.33 12.13 -5.63
C ASN A 199 -26.64 10.67 -6.00
N LYS A 200 -27.44 9.98 -5.18
CA LYS A 200 -27.87 8.60 -5.42
C LYS A 200 -28.84 8.47 -6.61
N GLN A 201 -29.50 9.56 -7.00
CA GLN A 201 -30.40 9.58 -8.16
C GLN A 201 -29.63 9.32 -9.45
N GLU A 202 -28.48 9.95 -9.63
CA GLU A 202 -27.65 9.76 -10.82
C GLU A 202 -27.05 8.35 -10.87
N VAL A 203 -26.63 7.80 -9.73
CA VAL A 203 -26.21 6.40 -9.62
C VAL A 203 -27.33 5.45 -10.10
N GLY A 204 -28.55 5.66 -9.61
CA GLY A 204 -29.72 4.89 -10.02
C GLY A 204 -30.04 5.02 -11.51
N ARG A 205 -29.92 6.23 -12.07
CA ARG A 205 -30.09 6.48 -13.52
C ARG A 205 -29.09 5.67 -14.34
N ARG A 206 -27.80 5.70 -13.98
CA ARG A 206 -26.74 4.95 -14.68
C ARG A 206 -26.96 3.44 -14.63
N LEU A 207 -27.37 2.92 -13.47
CA LEU A 207 -27.72 1.50 -13.32
C LEU A 207 -28.94 1.11 -14.17
N ALA A 208 -29.93 2.00 -14.27
CA ALA A 208 -31.08 1.81 -15.12
C ALA A 208 -30.69 1.78 -16.60
N LEU A 209 -29.75 2.62 -17.06
CA LEU A 209 -29.26 2.56 -18.45
C LEU A 209 -28.64 1.20 -18.78
N LEU A 210 -27.77 0.67 -17.90
CA LEU A 210 -27.20 -0.67 -18.07
C LEU A 210 -28.29 -1.74 -18.15
N ALA A 211 -29.27 -1.71 -17.25
CA ALA A 211 -30.38 -2.66 -17.28
C ALA A 211 -31.22 -2.53 -18.57
N LEU A 212 -31.57 -1.31 -18.99
CA LEU A 212 -32.35 -1.05 -20.19
C LEU A 212 -31.66 -1.61 -21.43
N ARG A 213 -30.34 -1.39 -21.57
CA ARG A 213 -29.55 -1.91 -22.68
C ARG A 213 -29.40 -3.43 -22.61
N ASP A 214 -28.83 -3.94 -21.51
CA ASP A 214 -28.32 -5.32 -21.46
C ASP A 214 -29.39 -6.34 -21.07
N THR A 215 -30.38 -5.93 -20.26
CA THR A 215 -31.44 -6.83 -19.77
C THR A 215 -32.75 -6.69 -20.53
N TYR A 216 -33.04 -5.49 -21.05
CA TYR A 216 -34.29 -5.19 -21.76
C TYR A 216 -34.11 -4.90 -23.26
N GLY A 217 -32.87 -4.90 -23.78
CA GLY A 217 -32.59 -4.80 -25.22
C GLY A 217 -32.95 -3.44 -25.83
N GLN A 218 -32.96 -2.37 -25.04
CA GLN A 218 -33.22 -1.02 -25.54
C GLN A 218 -31.95 -0.38 -26.11
N ASP A 219 -32.10 0.38 -27.19
CA ASP A 219 -31.02 1.13 -27.82
C ASP A 219 -30.76 2.43 -27.03
N VAL A 220 -29.94 2.32 -25.99
CA VAL A 220 -29.52 3.43 -25.12
C VAL A 220 -28.03 3.37 -24.84
N VAL A 221 -27.39 4.55 -24.76
CA VAL A 221 -25.99 4.65 -24.32
C VAL A 221 -25.92 4.45 -22.80
N ALA A 222 -25.17 3.44 -22.36
CA ALA A 222 -25.09 3.05 -20.95
C ALA A 222 -23.66 2.97 -20.38
N ASP A 223 -22.63 2.99 -21.23
CA ASP A 223 -21.23 3.05 -20.82
C ASP A 223 -20.63 4.42 -21.12
N GLY A 224 -19.74 4.88 -20.25
CA GLY A 224 -18.82 5.99 -20.50
C GLY A 224 -17.52 5.52 -21.17
N PRO A 225 -16.59 6.43 -21.50
CA PRO A 225 -15.34 6.07 -22.17
C PRO A 225 -14.53 5.01 -21.42
N VAL A 226 -14.03 4.02 -22.15
CA VAL A 226 -13.15 2.96 -21.62
C VAL A 226 -11.85 2.97 -22.39
N PHE A 227 -10.71 2.93 -21.69
CA PHE A 227 -9.40 2.86 -22.33
C PHE A 227 -9.31 1.67 -23.29
N ARG A 228 -8.91 1.92 -24.54
CA ARG A 228 -8.69 0.90 -25.56
C ARG A 228 -7.21 0.65 -25.82
N ASP A 229 -6.48 1.70 -26.18
CA ASP A 229 -5.08 1.60 -26.58
C ASP A 229 -4.29 2.88 -26.32
N LEU A 230 -2.96 2.70 -26.25
CA LEU A 230 -1.98 3.75 -26.04
C LEU A 230 -0.95 3.71 -27.17
N SER A 231 -0.73 4.83 -27.86
CA SER A 231 0.33 4.97 -28.86
C SER A 231 1.21 6.18 -28.59
N GLN A 232 2.52 6.02 -28.75
CA GLN A 232 3.48 7.12 -28.66
C GLN A 232 3.59 7.85 -30.01
N GLU A 233 3.45 9.17 -29.97
CA GLU A 233 3.50 10.06 -31.14
C GLU A 233 4.56 11.15 -30.89
N GLY A 234 5.84 10.79 -31.05
CA GLY A 234 6.96 11.69 -30.76
C GLY A 234 7.02 12.09 -29.28
N ALA A 235 6.72 13.35 -28.98
CA ALA A 235 6.70 13.89 -27.61
C ALA A 235 5.31 13.79 -26.95
N GLN A 236 4.35 13.10 -27.57
CA GLN A 236 2.99 12.95 -27.07
C GLN A 236 2.62 11.48 -26.87
N LEU A 237 1.64 11.22 -26.01
CA LEU A 237 0.89 9.97 -25.98
C LEU A 237 -0.51 10.21 -26.53
N ARG A 238 -0.99 9.33 -27.41
CA ARG A 238 -2.39 9.26 -27.78
C ARG A 238 -3.05 8.12 -27.02
N VAL A 239 -4.08 8.46 -26.26
CA VAL A 239 -4.95 7.52 -25.57
C VAL A 239 -6.24 7.40 -26.36
N ARG A 240 -6.61 6.21 -26.80
CA ARG A 240 -7.89 5.99 -27.50
C ARG A 240 -8.90 5.32 -26.57
N PHE A 241 -10.17 5.67 -26.76
CA PHE A 241 -11.27 5.17 -25.94
C PHE A 241 -12.32 4.46 -26.79
N ASP A 242 -12.90 3.40 -26.23
CA ASP A 242 -14.19 2.87 -26.66
C ASP A 242 -15.34 3.57 -25.92
N HIS A 243 -16.58 3.31 -26.33
CA HIS A 243 -17.80 3.84 -25.70
C HIS A 243 -17.89 5.38 -25.66
N THR A 244 -17.38 6.03 -26.69
CA THR A 244 -17.41 7.49 -26.84
C THR A 244 -18.76 8.05 -27.28
N ALA A 245 -19.77 7.20 -27.53
CA ALA A 245 -21.00 7.61 -28.22
C ALA A 245 -20.64 8.38 -29.53
N ASP A 246 -21.05 9.64 -29.66
CA ASP A 246 -20.71 10.47 -30.83
C ASP A 246 -19.34 11.19 -30.70
N GLY A 247 -18.67 11.09 -29.56
CA GLY A 247 -17.35 11.67 -29.30
C GLY A 247 -17.07 11.92 -27.81
N LEU A 248 -15.82 12.24 -27.49
CA LEU A 248 -15.43 12.63 -26.13
C LEU A 248 -15.81 14.08 -25.83
N ALA A 249 -16.10 14.36 -24.56
CA ALA A 249 -16.42 15.70 -24.05
C ALA A 249 -15.91 15.87 -22.61
N THR A 250 -16.03 17.08 -22.07
CA THR A 250 -15.81 17.35 -20.65
C THR A 250 -17.08 17.93 -20.03
N ARG A 251 -17.36 17.54 -18.79
CA ARG A 251 -18.60 17.93 -18.07
C ARG A 251 -18.67 19.42 -17.73
N ASP A 252 -17.54 20.12 -17.78
CA ASP A 252 -17.36 21.53 -17.41
C ASP A 252 -16.89 22.42 -18.58
N GLY A 253 -16.70 21.84 -19.77
CA GLY A 253 -16.16 22.52 -20.94
C GLY A 253 -14.69 22.92 -20.86
N GLN A 254 -13.96 22.47 -19.84
CA GLN A 254 -12.51 22.68 -19.70
C GLN A 254 -11.73 21.58 -20.43
N ALA A 255 -10.39 21.72 -20.49
CA ALA A 255 -9.53 20.64 -20.97
C ALA A 255 -9.66 19.39 -20.05
N PRO A 256 -9.49 18.17 -20.59
CA PRO A 256 -9.49 16.97 -19.76
C PRO A 256 -8.46 17.06 -18.65
N ASP A 257 -8.85 16.69 -17.43
CA ASP A 257 -7.98 16.69 -16.26
C ASP A 257 -7.61 15.26 -15.82
N TRP A 258 -6.86 15.15 -14.72
CA TRP A 258 -6.44 13.89 -14.10
C TRP A 258 -5.57 12.96 -14.94
N PHE A 259 -4.98 13.44 -16.03
CA PHE A 259 -3.95 12.72 -16.76
C PHE A 259 -2.55 13.03 -16.23
N ARG A 260 -1.79 11.99 -15.91
CA ARG A 260 -0.36 12.08 -15.62
C ARG A 260 0.43 11.18 -16.56
N ILE A 261 1.58 11.63 -17.02
CA ILE A 261 2.46 10.87 -17.92
C ILE A 261 3.87 10.80 -17.34
N ILE A 262 4.60 9.76 -17.73
CA ILE A 262 6.01 9.55 -17.31
C ILE A 262 6.87 9.09 -18.49
N GLY A 263 8.14 9.46 -18.46
CA GLY A 263 9.16 9.13 -19.43
C GLY A 263 10.49 8.72 -18.78
N PRO A 264 11.44 8.17 -19.54
CA PRO A 264 12.76 7.83 -19.00
C PRO A 264 13.45 9.04 -18.39
N GLY A 265 13.89 8.92 -17.13
CA GLY A 265 14.57 10.00 -16.41
C GLY A 265 13.64 11.11 -15.93
N THR A 266 12.33 10.86 -15.84
CA THR A 266 11.34 11.78 -15.26
C THR A 266 10.55 11.07 -14.15
N ASP A 267 9.74 11.82 -13.42
CA ASP A 267 8.66 11.25 -12.60
C ASP A 267 7.33 11.36 -13.36
N PHE A 268 6.23 10.93 -12.73
CA PHE A 268 4.89 11.22 -13.22
C PHE A 268 4.58 12.71 -13.09
N GLU A 269 4.30 13.35 -14.21
CA GLU A 269 3.96 14.78 -14.29
C GLU A 269 2.56 14.96 -14.86
N GLU A 270 1.89 16.04 -14.50
CA GLU A 270 0.60 16.41 -15.11
C GLU A 270 0.76 16.60 -16.62
N ALA A 271 -0.22 16.12 -17.38
CA ALA A 271 -0.25 16.24 -18.82
C ALA A 271 -1.24 17.32 -19.26
N VAL A 272 -0.82 18.12 -20.24
CA VAL A 272 -1.76 18.87 -21.08
C VAL A 272 -2.51 17.87 -21.95
N ALA A 273 -3.83 17.84 -21.83
CA ALA A 273 -4.70 16.92 -22.53
C ALA A 273 -5.58 17.65 -23.56
N VAL A 274 -5.69 17.07 -24.76
CA VAL A 274 -6.51 17.62 -25.86
C VAL A 274 -7.35 16.49 -26.48
N ILE A 275 -8.66 16.69 -26.58
CA ILE A 275 -9.57 15.74 -27.24
C ILE A 275 -9.41 15.85 -28.76
N GLU A 276 -9.21 14.70 -29.41
CA GLU A 276 -9.24 14.52 -30.86
C GLU A 276 -10.08 13.28 -31.21
N GLY A 277 -11.35 13.50 -31.57
CA GLY A 277 -12.28 12.42 -31.92
C GLY A 277 -12.56 11.46 -30.75
N ASP A 278 -12.17 10.20 -30.90
CA ASP A 278 -12.26 9.14 -29.88
C ASP A 278 -11.01 9.06 -28.99
N SER A 279 -10.11 10.04 -29.09
CA SER A 279 -8.81 10.01 -28.43
C SER A 279 -8.49 11.28 -27.64
N VAL A 280 -7.57 11.15 -26.69
CA VAL A 280 -6.96 12.25 -25.96
C VAL A 280 -5.46 12.25 -26.22
N LEU A 281 -4.95 13.37 -26.73
CA LEU A 281 -3.52 13.63 -26.86
C LEU A 281 -2.96 14.23 -25.57
N LEU A 282 -1.88 13.63 -25.06
CA LEU A 282 -1.22 13.99 -23.82
C LEU A 282 0.21 14.43 -24.06
N SER A 283 0.61 15.53 -23.43
CA SER A 283 1.98 16.04 -23.51
C SER A 283 2.39 16.78 -22.24
N SER A 284 3.68 16.84 -21.95
CA SER A 284 4.21 17.63 -20.83
C SER A 284 5.64 18.11 -21.16
N PRO A 285 5.98 19.40 -20.99
CA PRO A 285 7.34 19.89 -21.17
C PRO A 285 8.35 19.19 -20.23
N ALA A 286 7.91 18.73 -19.07
CA ALA A 286 8.73 17.98 -18.11
C ALA A 286 8.96 16.52 -18.54
N VAL A 287 8.18 16.01 -19.49
CA VAL A 287 8.24 14.63 -19.98
C VAL A 287 8.45 14.61 -21.49
N PRO A 288 9.68 14.83 -21.97
CA PRO A 288 9.96 14.98 -23.41
C PRO A 288 9.75 13.68 -24.21
N ARG A 289 9.73 12.51 -23.55
CA ARG A 289 9.52 11.19 -24.17
C ARG A 289 8.57 10.37 -23.30
N PRO A 290 7.26 10.65 -23.32
CA PRO A 290 6.30 9.94 -22.48
C PRO A 290 6.09 8.51 -22.98
N VAL A 291 6.00 7.55 -22.07
CA VAL A 291 5.89 6.10 -22.36
C VAL A 291 4.79 5.39 -21.57
N ALA A 292 4.27 6.03 -20.52
CA ALA A 292 3.16 5.52 -19.72
C ALA A 292 2.27 6.67 -19.23
N VAL A 293 1.03 6.34 -18.92
CA VAL A 293 -0.03 7.27 -18.50
C VAL A 293 -0.83 6.68 -17.34
N THR A 294 -1.30 7.55 -16.46
CA THR A 294 -2.40 7.27 -15.54
C THR A 294 -3.53 8.29 -15.75
N PHE A 295 -4.77 7.84 -15.60
CA PHE A 295 -5.96 8.68 -15.62
C PHE A 295 -6.80 8.40 -14.36
N ALA A 296 -7.11 9.45 -13.60
CA ALA A 296 -7.88 9.36 -12.36
C ALA A 296 -7.33 8.32 -11.37
N TRP A 297 -6.00 8.18 -11.30
CA TRP A 297 -5.31 7.15 -10.50
C TRP A 297 -4.98 7.62 -9.08
N ASP A 298 -6.00 8.16 -8.39
CA ASP A 298 -5.90 8.72 -7.05
C ASP A 298 -7.25 8.65 -6.33
N LYS A 299 -7.26 8.45 -5.02
CA LYS A 299 -8.46 8.38 -4.17
C LYS A 299 -9.25 9.69 -4.12
N SER A 300 -8.64 10.80 -4.52
CA SER A 300 -9.26 12.12 -4.66
C SER A 300 -9.73 12.43 -6.08
N ALA A 301 -9.65 11.47 -7.02
CA ALA A 301 -9.92 11.73 -8.42
C ALA A 301 -11.41 12.04 -8.72
N GLU A 302 -11.67 13.26 -9.17
CA GLU A 302 -13.00 13.72 -9.65
C GLU A 302 -12.95 14.21 -11.10
N PRO A 303 -12.60 13.35 -12.07
CA PRO A 303 -12.28 13.75 -13.44
C PRO A 303 -13.47 14.34 -14.20
N ASN A 304 -13.18 15.18 -15.20
CA ASN A 304 -14.17 15.82 -16.04
C ASN A 304 -14.43 15.13 -17.38
N LEU A 305 -13.61 14.15 -17.78
CA LEU A 305 -13.74 13.44 -19.05
C LEU A 305 -14.98 12.54 -19.08
N VAL A 306 -15.84 12.78 -20.05
CA VAL A 306 -17.09 12.05 -20.32
C VAL A 306 -17.21 11.73 -21.80
N ASN A 307 -18.14 10.85 -22.19
CA ASN A 307 -18.59 10.79 -23.58
C ASN A 307 -19.67 11.86 -23.86
N SER A 308 -20.10 11.97 -25.11
CA SER A 308 -21.13 12.92 -25.53
C SER A 308 -22.50 12.69 -24.86
N ALA A 309 -22.74 11.51 -24.28
CA ALA A 309 -23.93 11.19 -23.48
C ALA A 309 -23.81 11.60 -22.00
N GLY A 310 -22.67 12.18 -21.59
CA GLY A 310 -22.42 12.64 -20.23
C GLY A 310 -22.07 11.53 -19.24
N LEU A 311 -21.64 10.35 -19.72
CA LEU A 311 -21.19 9.25 -18.86
C LEU A 311 -19.67 9.33 -18.66
N PRO A 312 -19.17 9.22 -17.42
CA PRO A 312 -17.75 9.43 -17.09
C PRO A 312 -16.83 8.32 -17.60
N ALA A 313 -15.61 8.70 -17.92
CA ALA A 313 -14.55 7.77 -18.28
C ALA A 313 -14.11 6.92 -17.09
N ARG A 314 -13.76 5.65 -17.34
CA ARG A 314 -13.23 4.76 -16.30
C ARG A 314 -11.77 5.12 -15.96
N PRO A 315 -11.38 5.15 -14.67
CA PRO A 315 -9.97 5.28 -14.26
C PRO A 315 -9.12 4.16 -14.86
N PHE A 316 -7.88 4.45 -15.25
CA PHE A 316 -6.96 3.43 -15.80
C PHE A 316 -5.49 3.86 -15.67
N ARG A 317 -4.60 2.89 -15.88
CA ARG A 317 -3.18 3.09 -16.15
C ARG A 317 -2.75 2.28 -17.38
N ALA A 318 -1.81 2.80 -18.17
CA ALA A 318 -1.34 2.13 -19.38
C ALA A 318 0.12 2.45 -19.70
N GLY A 319 0.77 1.56 -20.43
CA GLY A 319 2.19 1.65 -20.80
C GLY A 319 3.13 1.09 -19.73
N THR A 320 4.43 1.15 -20.02
CA THR A 320 5.47 0.62 -19.13
C THR A 320 6.12 1.75 -18.35
N VAL A 321 5.91 1.78 -17.04
CA VAL A 321 6.54 2.77 -16.15
C VAL A 321 8.06 2.54 -16.13
N PRO A 322 8.89 3.53 -16.52
CA PRO A 322 10.33 3.37 -16.49
C PRO A 322 10.84 3.37 -15.03
N PRO A 323 11.99 2.73 -14.74
CA PRO A 323 12.62 2.83 -13.43
C PRO A 323 12.86 4.30 -13.06
N ARG A 324 12.49 4.67 -11.83
CA ARG A 324 12.70 6.01 -11.29
C ARG A 324 13.94 6.00 -10.39
N ASP A 325 14.90 6.86 -10.70
CA ASP A 325 16.05 7.10 -9.84
C ASP A 325 15.84 8.42 -9.07
N PHE A 326 15.30 8.33 -7.85
CA PHE A 326 15.00 9.51 -7.06
C PHE A 326 16.24 10.34 -6.70
N LEU A 327 17.42 9.73 -6.61
CA LEU A 327 18.67 10.47 -6.38
C LEU A 327 18.94 11.39 -7.57
N ALA A 328 18.94 10.85 -8.78
CA ALA A 328 19.16 11.63 -10.00
C ALA A 328 18.05 12.66 -10.27
N LEU A 329 16.79 12.31 -9.94
CA LEU A 329 15.62 13.16 -10.17
C LEU A 329 15.50 14.32 -9.16
N ARG A 330 15.90 14.10 -7.90
CA ARG A 330 15.54 14.98 -6.78
C ARG A 330 16.72 15.61 -6.06
N VAL A 331 17.96 15.19 -6.36
CA VAL A 331 19.17 15.68 -5.69
C VAL A 331 20.17 16.23 -6.71
N PRO A 332 20.00 17.49 -7.17
CA PRO A 332 20.92 18.10 -8.13
C PRO A 332 22.38 18.14 -7.63
N GLU A 333 22.58 18.31 -6.32
CA GLU A 333 23.93 18.33 -5.72
C GLU A 333 24.71 17.05 -6.02
N ALA A 334 24.06 15.89 -6.06
CA ALA A 334 24.70 14.60 -6.26
C ALA A 334 25.21 14.37 -7.69
N GLN A 335 24.90 15.28 -8.63
CA GLN A 335 25.38 15.18 -10.00
C GLN A 335 26.92 15.19 -10.04
N GLY A 336 27.50 14.14 -10.62
CA GLY A 336 28.97 13.98 -10.72
C GLY A 336 29.66 13.45 -9.46
N TRP A 337 28.91 13.03 -8.44
CA TRP A 337 29.48 12.35 -7.28
C TRP A 337 29.75 10.88 -7.59
N GLU A 338 30.77 10.31 -6.94
CA GLU A 338 31.14 8.90 -7.09
C GLU A 338 30.35 8.05 -6.11
N LEU A 339 29.66 7.03 -6.63
CA LEU A 339 28.99 6.01 -5.81
C LEU A 339 30.04 5.13 -5.11
N VAL A 340 30.00 5.10 -3.78
CA VAL A 340 30.84 4.24 -2.93
C VAL A 340 30.11 2.95 -2.60
N TYR A 341 28.90 3.08 -2.04
CA TYR A 341 28.08 1.94 -1.62
C TYR A 341 26.66 2.07 -2.14
N ASP A 342 26.06 0.93 -2.49
CA ASP A 342 24.64 0.78 -2.75
C ASP A 342 24.14 -0.45 -1.98
N LEU A 343 23.19 -0.24 -1.06
CA LEU A 343 22.68 -1.28 -0.17
C LEU A 343 21.16 -1.38 -0.31
N ASP A 344 20.68 -2.58 -0.64
CA ASP A 344 19.28 -2.96 -0.49
C ASP A 344 18.98 -3.20 1.00
N LEU A 345 18.27 -2.26 1.62
CA LEU A 345 17.94 -2.34 3.05
C LEU A 345 16.89 -3.43 3.34
N GLY A 346 16.31 -4.07 2.32
CA GLY A 346 15.52 -5.29 2.44
C GLY A 346 16.35 -6.54 2.74
N ARG A 347 17.67 -6.46 2.60
CA ARG A 347 18.61 -7.57 2.81
C ARG A 347 19.57 -7.33 3.97
N LEU A 348 19.17 -6.50 4.93
CA LEU A 348 19.96 -6.28 6.14
C LEU A 348 20.22 -7.62 6.86
N SER A 349 21.44 -7.77 7.36
CA SER A 349 21.90 -8.94 8.08
C SER A 349 23.06 -8.52 8.99
N ALA A 350 23.61 -9.43 9.80
CA ALA A 350 24.80 -9.14 10.62
C ALA A 350 26.03 -8.76 9.77
N SER A 351 26.04 -9.08 8.48
CA SER A 351 27.08 -8.72 7.51
C SER A 351 26.41 -8.20 6.24
N PRO A 352 26.01 -6.91 6.21
CA PRO A 352 25.27 -6.34 5.09
C PRO A 352 25.99 -6.54 3.75
N GLU A 353 25.29 -7.11 2.78
CA GLU A 353 25.80 -7.33 1.44
C GLU A 353 25.42 -6.15 0.54
N TYR A 354 26.41 -5.38 0.12
CA TYR A 354 26.19 -4.25 -0.79
C TYR A 354 25.94 -4.75 -2.22
N THR A 355 24.90 -4.22 -2.85
CA THR A 355 24.66 -4.38 -4.29
C THR A 355 25.80 -3.78 -5.12
N VAL A 356 26.38 -2.68 -4.63
CA VAL A 356 27.61 -2.08 -5.17
C VAL A 356 28.54 -1.76 -4.01
N ASP A 357 29.76 -2.26 -4.06
CA ASP A 357 30.86 -1.88 -3.18
C ASP A 357 32.05 -1.41 -4.01
N ARG A 358 32.35 -0.11 -3.93
CA ARG A 358 33.47 0.55 -4.61
C ARG A 358 34.42 1.24 -3.65
N HIS A 359 34.34 0.99 -2.34
CA HIS A 359 35.14 1.74 -1.37
C HIS A 359 36.65 1.66 -1.64
N ALA A 360 37.13 0.48 -2.02
CA ALA A 360 38.55 0.27 -2.37
C ALA A 360 38.95 0.89 -3.72
N GLN A 361 37.98 1.25 -4.57
CA GLN A 361 38.20 1.86 -5.89
C GLN A 361 38.29 3.38 -5.80
N VAL A 362 37.74 3.99 -4.75
CA VAL A 362 37.86 5.42 -4.47
C VAL A 362 39.24 5.70 -3.87
N THR A 363 40.19 6.03 -4.75
CA THR A 363 41.59 6.31 -4.38
C THR A 363 41.95 7.79 -4.41
N ARG A 364 41.11 8.62 -5.06
CA ARG A 364 41.28 10.07 -5.09
C ARG A 364 40.76 10.69 -3.78
N PRO A 365 41.40 11.76 -3.28
CA PRO A 365 40.85 12.54 -2.17
C PRO A 365 39.44 13.03 -2.50
N PHE A 366 38.58 13.05 -1.49
CA PHE A 366 37.23 13.60 -1.56
C PHE A 366 37.07 14.68 -0.49
N ASP A 367 36.23 15.67 -0.79
CA ASP A 367 35.98 16.80 0.10
C ASP A 367 34.54 16.82 0.64
N ARG A 368 33.72 15.82 0.27
CA ARG A 368 32.36 15.60 0.77
C ARG A 368 31.99 14.13 0.82
N VAL A 369 31.10 13.80 1.77
CA VAL A 369 30.38 12.53 1.85
C VAL A 369 28.88 12.78 1.74
N GLY A 370 28.13 11.86 1.16
CA GLY A 370 26.70 11.98 0.90
C GLY A 370 25.97 10.67 1.10
N TYR A 371 24.79 10.74 1.71
CA TYR A 371 23.93 9.60 2.04
C TYR A 371 22.55 9.86 1.46
N PHE A 372 22.10 8.99 0.56
CA PHE A 372 20.74 8.99 0.04
C PHE A 372 19.99 7.78 0.56
N ILE A 373 18.89 8.01 1.27
CA ILE A 373 18.00 6.94 1.72
C ILE A 373 16.63 7.19 1.12
N GLU A 374 16.02 6.12 0.60
CA GLU A 374 14.66 6.12 0.09
C GLU A 374 13.89 4.94 0.69
N LEU A 375 12.70 5.23 1.23
CA LEU A 375 11.83 4.29 1.90
C LEU A 375 10.44 4.39 1.28
N THR A 376 9.91 3.27 0.80
CA THR A 376 8.61 3.18 0.12
C THR A 376 7.61 2.40 0.97
N THR A 377 6.46 3.00 1.24
CA THR A 377 5.33 2.37 1.93
C THR A 377 4.03 2.84 1.26
N GLY A 378 3.12 1.91 0.96
CA GLY A 378 1.87 2.22 0.27
C GLY A 378 2.12 2.96 -1.04
N GLY A 379 3.12 2.49 -1.81
CA GLY A 379 3.62 3.08 -3.06
C GLY A 379 4.04 4.56 -3.04
N LYS A 380 4.10 5.20 -1.86
CA LYS A 380 4.74 6.51 -1.67
C LYS A 380 6.19 6.29 -1.28
N THR A 381 7.12 6.95 -1.97
CA THR A 381 8.54 6.96 -1.62
C THR A 381 8.90 8.26 -0.92
N ASP A 382 9.29 8.16 0.34
CA ASP A 382 9.97 9.24 1.07
C ASP A 382 11.48 9.07 0.93
N TYR A 383 12.22 10.16 0.76
CA TYR A 383 13.67 10.16 0.63
C TYR A 383 14.31 11.28 1.43
N VAL A 384 15.56 11.07 1.82
CA VAL A 384 16.45 12.09 2.37
C VAL A 384 17.84 11.93 1.79
N TRP A 385 18.39 13.03 1.30
CA TRP A 385 19.81 13.23 1.02
C TRP A 385 20.42 14.00 2.17
N VAL A 386 21.51 13.50 2.72
CA VAL A 386 22.34 14.22 3.69
C VAL A 386 23.77 14.20 3.18
N SER A 387 24.34 15.37 2.91
CA SER A 387 25.76 15.50 2.62
C SER A 387 26.47 16.32 3.69
N ALA A 388 27.75 16.03 3.97
CA ALA A 388 28.56 16.76 4.95
C ALA A 388 30.03 16.85 4.53
N ASP A 389 30.78 17.73 5.19
CA ASP A 389 32.24 17.64 5.18
C ASP A 389 32.64 16.23 5.70
N PRO A 390 33.72 15.63 5.18
CA PRO A 390 34.05 14.24 5.48
C PRO A 390 34.41 14.08 6.96
N PHE A 391 33.60 13.31 7.69
CA PHE A 391 33.90 12.90 9.07
C PHE A 391 35.04 11.87 9.15
N THR A 392 35.41 11.29 7.99
CA THR A 392 36.51 10.36 7.80
C THR A 392 36.98 10.40 6.35
N THR A 393 38.26 10.13 6.13
CA THR A 393 38.82 9.88 4.79
C THR A 393 38.93 8.38 4.47
N ASN A 394 38.65 7.50 5.43
CA ASN A 394 38.62 6.06 5.20
C ASN A 394 37.28 5.65 4.57
N THR A 395 37.29 5.31 3.29
CA THR A 395 36.09 4.93 2.54
C THR A 395 35.42 3.66 3.06
N ALA A 396 36.18 2.77 3.72
CA ALA A 396 35.63 1.59 4.40
C ALA A 396 34.70 1.95 5.57
N HIS A 397 34.81 3.17 6.12
CA HIS A 397 34.02 3.64 7.26
C HIS A 397 32.72 4.40 6.86
N LEU A 398 32.45 4.53 5.56
CA LEU A 398 31.27 5.26 5.06
C LEU A 398 30.02 4.39 4.95
N GLY A 399 30.15 3.07 5.05
CA GLY A 399 29.02 2.13 5.01
C GLY A 399 28.39 1.90 6.40
N VAL A 400 27.56 0.86 6.50
CA VAL A 400 27.01 0.37 7.78
C VAL A 400 28.18 0.02 8.73
N PRO A 401 28.22 0.57 9.96
CA PRO A 401 29.38 0.50 10.85
C PRO A 401 29.46 -0.84 11.59
N THR A 402 29.74 -1.91 10.84
CA THR A 402 29.95 -3.27 11.39
C THR A 402 31.25 -3.38 12.18
N VAL A 403 31.39 -4.44 12.98
CA VAL A 403 32.65 -4.77 13.67
C VAL A 403 33.82 -4.87 12.69
N ALA A 404 33.57 -5.48 11.51
CA ALA A 404 34.58 -5.62 10.47
C ALA A 404 35.01 -4.28 9.86
N SER A 405 34.11 -3.29 9.78
CA SER A 405 34.45 -1.96 9.28
C SER A 405 35.34 -1.16 10.25
N GLY A 406 35.25 -1.44 11.55
CA GLY A 406 35.93 -0.66 12.59
C GLY A 406 35.43 0.79 12.75
N ALA A 407 34.33 1.17 12.08
CA ALA A 407 33.78 2.52 12.13
C ALA A 407 33.13 2.79 13.49
N VAL A 408 33.62 3.84 14.18
CA VAL A 408 33.08 4.34 15.44
C VAL A 408 33.17 5.87 15.44
N TYR A 409 32.02 6.54 15.28
CA TYR A 409 31.91 7.98 15.21
C TYR A 409 30.73 8.47 16.03
N GLN A 410 31.03 9.32 17.02
CA GLN A 410 30.04 10.13 17.73
C GLN A 410 30.55 11.56 17.76
N GLN A 411 30.19 12.37 16.75
CA GLN A 411 30.76 13.71 16.58
C GLN A 411 29.88 14.65 15.75
N ARG A 412 30.08 15.95 15.95
CA ARG A 412 29.40 16.99 15.17
C ARG A 412 29.83 16.96 13.70
N LEU A 413 28.88 17.26 12.83
CA LEU A 413 29.08 17.47 11.40
C LEU A 413 28.98 18.96 11.07
N THR A 414 29.71 19.39 10.05
CA THR A 414 29.67 20.75 9.52
C THR A 414 29.27 20.76 8.06
N ASN A 415 28.76 21.93 7.63
CA ASN A 415 28.43 22.20 6.22
C ASN A 415 27.41 21.19 5.67
N VAL A 416 26.43 20.81 6.48
CA VAL A 416 25.49 19.75 6.13
C VAL A 416 24.42 20.28 5.17
N ASN A 417 24.22 19.58 4.06
CA ASN A 417 23.12 19.83 3.14
C ASN A 417 22.09 18.72 3.28
N VAL A 418 20.80 19.10 3.35
CA VAL A 418 19.67 18.20 3.47
C VAL A 418 18.68 18.49 2.35
N VAL A 419 18.41 17.49 1.51
CA VAL A 419 17.35 17.53 0.47
C VAL A 419 16.38 16.38 0.73
N THR A 420 15.09 16.65 0.84
CA THR A 420 14.11 15.66 1.31
C THR A 420 12.70 15.99 0.83
N ASN A 421 11.86 14.97 0.65
CA ASN A 421 10.41 15.13 0.56
C ASN A 421 9.69 14.61 1.82
N ALA A 422 10.43 14.03 2.77
CA ALA A 422 9.86 13.45 3.98
C ALA A 422 9.31 14.55 4.89
N ALA A 423 8.05 14.40 5.29
CA ALA A 423 7.40 15.33 6.20
C ALA A 423 8.14 15.36 7.55
N GLY A 424 8.33 16.55 8.11
CA GLY A 424 8.96 16.71 9.42
C GLY A 424 10.49 16.67 9.43
N VAL A 425 11.15 16.63 8.26
CA VAL A 425 12.60 16.84 8.12
C VAL A 425 12.86 18.23 7.52
N THR A 426 13.72 19.01 8.17
CA THR A 426 14.07 20.36 7.70
C THR A 426 15.14 20.26 6.61
N ALA A 427 14.79 20.61 5.38
CA ALA A 427 15.74 20.83 4.30
C ALA A 427 16.58 22.10 4.53
N GLY A 428 17.81 22.12 4.03
CA GLY A 428 18.69 23.28 4.16
C GLY A 428 20.10 23.01 3.65
N GLU A 429 20.87 24.08 3.48
CA GLU A 429 22.28 24.00 3.05
C GLU A 429 23.19 24.65 4.10
N GLY A 430 24.41 24.14 4.24
CA GLY A 430 25.41 24.70 5.15
C GLY A 430 25.05 24.59 6.64
N LEU A 431 24.22 23.63 7.03
CA LEU A 431 23.82 23.43 8.42
C LEU A 431 25.02 23.03 9.28
N THR A 432 25.07 23.55 10.51
CA THR A 432 26.19 23.35 11.46
C THR A 432 25.78 22.67 12.76
N GLU A 433 24.48 22.55 13.01
CA GLU A 433 23.91 21.91 14.19
C GLU A 433 23.51 20.47 13.88
N CYS A 434 24.47 19.69 13.39
CA CYS A 434 24.27 18.30 12.99
C CYS A 434 25.24 17.35 13.70
N ASN A 435 24.84 16.09 13.85
CA ASN A 435 25.61 15.05 14.55
C ASN A 435 25.55 13.72 13.78
N ILE A 436 26.60 12.91 13.89
CA ILE A 436 26.65 11.54 13.34
C ILE A 436 26.85 10.52 14.44
N GLU A 437 26.12 9.42 14.32
CA GLU A 437 26.10 8.32 15.27
C GLU A 437 26.31 6.98 14.55
N PHE A 438 27.57 6.62 14.33
CA PHE A 438 27.95 5.44 13.56
C PHE A 438 28.79 4.50 14.44
N TRP A 439 28.23 3.37 14.87
CA TRP A 439 28.96 2.35 15.63
C TRP A 439 28.25 1.00 15.61
N SER A 440 28.99 -0.10 15.76
CA SER A 440 28.43 -1.47 15.90
C SER A 440 27.97 -1.82 17.32
N HIS A 441 28.29 -0.96 18.28
CA HIS A 441 28.18 -1.18 19.72
C HIS A 441 26.73 -1.23 20.21
N ASN A 442 26.53 -1.62 21.46
CA ASN A 442 25.23 -1.44 22.12
C ASN A 442 25.05 0.01 22.56
N TYR A 443 23.80 0.47 22.64
CA TYR A 443 23.47 1.76 23.22
C TYR A 443 23.79 1.78 24.72
N ALA A 444 24.36 2.88 25.20
CA ALA A 444 24.67 3.15 26.59
C ALA A 444 23.89 4.38 27.09
N SER A 445 23.74 4.51 28.40
CA SER A 445 22.97 5.61 29.00
C SER A 445 23.70 6.95 28.94
N GLY A 446 22.96 8.03 28.71
CA GLY A 446 23.42 9.40 28.85
C GLY A 446 24.00 10.02 27.59
N ASN A 447 24.07 11.35 27.62
CA ASN A 447 24.49 12.19 26.50
C ASN A 447 26.01 12.18 26.33
N ARG A 448 26.52 11.81 25.15
CA ARG A 448 27.96 11.64 24.92
C ARG A 448 28.70 12.96 24.79
N LEU A 449 28.16 13.90 24.02
CA LEU A 449 28.79 15.19 23.68
C LEU A 449 28.15 16.38 24.42
N GLY A 450 26.99 16.19 25.05
CA GLY A 450 26.24 17.25 25.72
C GLY A 450 25.59 18.22 24.73
N LEU A 451 25.02 17.71 23.64
CA LEU A 451 24.37 18.53 22.61
C LEU A 451 23.11 19.21 23.15
N PRO A 452 22.87 20.49 22.78
CA PRO A 452 21.67 21.21 23.22
C PRO A 452 20.38 20.50 22.83
N GLY A 453 19.51 20.25 23.81
CA GLY A 453 18.19 19.66 23.61
C GLY A 453 18.15 18.13 23.65
N ALA A 454 19.29 17.44 23.79
CA ALA A 454 19.34 15.99 23.92
C ALA A 454 18.80 15.49 25.27
N ASN A 455 18.30 14.26 25.30
CA ASN A 455 17.62 13.63 26.41
C ASN A 455 18.39 12.40 26.91
N GLY A 456 19.04 12.49 28.07
CA GLY A 456 19.80 11.37 28.62
C GLY A 456 18.99 10.15 29.08
N THR A 457 17.66 10.16 28.93
CA THR A 457 16.76 9.04 29.27
C THR A 457 16.09 8.40 28.07
N ARG A 458 16.19 9.01 26.88
CA ARG A 458 15.60 8.50 25.63
C ARG A 458 16.65 8.59 24.54
N TYR A 459 16.79 7.53 23.74
CA TYR A 459 17.69 7.55 22.59
C TYR A 459 17.30 8.63 21.58
N ASP A 460 18.25 9.50 21.26
CA ASP A 460 18.06 10.65 20.37
C ASP A 460 19.27 10.97 19.49
N PHE A 461 19.80 12.20 19.54
CA PHE A 461 20.85 12.69 18.65
C PHE A 461 22.20 12.89 19.34
N ASP A 462 22.31 12.49 20.62
CA ASP A 462 23.54 12.57 21.40
C ASP A 462 23.80 11.30 22.24
N ASP A 463 23.52 10.14 21.66
CA ASP A 463 23.58 8.86 22.35
C ASP A 463 25.00 8.40 22.67
N SER A 464 25.13 7.61 23.74
CA SER A 464 26.38 6.95 24.08
C SER A 464 26.37 5.50 23.58
N TYR A 465 27.57 4.97 23.34
CA TYR A 465 27.76 3.57 22.98
C TYR A 465 28.65 2.84 23.99
N GLY A 466 28.49 1.53 24.10
CA GLY A 466 29.24 0.69 25.03
C GLY A 466 29.26 -0.79 24.62
N GLU A 467 29.77 -1.63 25.51
CA GLU A 467 29.87 -3.07 25.27
C GLU A 467 28.49 -3.76 25.19
N PRO A 468 28.36 -4.87 24.44
CA PRO A 468 29.38 -5.44 23.56
C PRO A 468 29.64 -4.58 22.30
N VAL A 469 30.88 -4.59 21.78
CA VAL A 469 31.24 -3.98 20.48
C VAL A 469 30.35 -4.50 19.35
N GLU A 470 30.04 -5.80 19.34
CA GLU A 470 29.05 -6.38 18.44
C GLU A 470 27.65 -6.33 19.08
N GLY A 471 27.12 -5.12 19.23
CA GLY A 471 25.86 -4.88 19.91
C GLY A 471 24.69 -4.60 18.97
N TYR A 472 23.82 -3.69 19.43
CA TYR A 472 22.62 -3.29 18.71
C TYR A 472 22.96 -2.53 17.42
N GLY A 473 23.95 -1.65 17.45
CA GLY A 473 24.43 -0.91 16.29
C GLY A 473 23.56 0.31 15.94
N SER A 474 24.22 1.41 15.60
CA SER A 474 23.63 2.68 15.17
C SER A 474 24.31 3.15 13.87
N MET A 475 23.50 3.58 12.92
CA MET A 475 23.92 4.36 11.76
C MET A 475 22.90 5.48 11.56
N GLN A 476 23.09 6.58 12.27
CA GLN A 476 22.16 7.70 12.30
C GLN A 476 22.87 9.02 11.98
N MET A 477 22.15 9.93 11.34
CA MET A 477 22.56 11.33 11.20
C MET A 477 21.41 12.22 11.65
N HIS A 478 21.75 13.31 12.34
CA HIS A 478 20.80 14.15 13.03
C HIS A 478 21.02 15.63 12.72
N ASN A 479 19.94 16.40 12.71
CA ASN A 479 19.92 17.85 12.82
C ASN A 479 19.41 18.20 14.23
N PHE A 480 20.33 18.31 15.18
CA PHE A 480 19.99 18.58 16.58
C PHE A 480 19.46 20.01 16.79
N GLY A 481 19.84 20.96 15.93
CA GLY A 481 19.28 22.32 15.93
C GLY A 481 17.76 22.33 15.74
N ALA A 482 17.28 21.42 14.88
CA ALA A 482 15.85 21.17 14.68
C ALA A 482 15.28 20.02 15.54
N ARG A 483 16.10 19.37 16.36
CA ARG A 483 15.77 18.15 17.14
C ARG A 483 15.18 17.04 16.27
N GLN A 484 15.82 16.79 15.14
CA GLN A 484 15.38 15.85 14.11
C GLN A 484 16.45 14.80 13.86
N THR A 485 16.04 13.54 13.87
CA THR A 485 16.74 12.49 13.15
C THR A 485 16.53 12.73 11.65
N LEU A 486 17.61 12.77 10.88
CA LEU A 486 17.54 12.89 9.42
C LEU A 486 17.26 11.52 8.84
N PHE A 487 18.02 10.52 9.26
CA PHE A 487 17.75 9.12 9.00
C PHE A 487 18.29 8.22 10.11
N ALA A 488 17.76 7.00 10.16
CA ALA A 488 18.22 5.94 11.06
C ALA A 488 18.28 4.57 10.37
N ILE A 489 19.35 3.84 10.62
CA ILE A 489 19.53 2.42 10.29
C ILE A 489 20.18 1.73 11.49
N ASN A 490 19.37 1.13 12.36
CA ASN A 490 19.86 0.47 13.59
C ASN A 490 19.54 -1.03 13.55
N ASN A 491 20.28 -1.81 14.34
CA ASN A 491 20.02 -3.25 14.49
C ASN A 491 19.91 -4.02 13.17
N TRP A 492 20.79 -3.71 12.21
CA TRP A 492 20.82 -4.35 10.89
C TRP A 492 20.90 -5.88 10.96
N ARG A 493 21.45 -6.45 12.04
CA ARG A 493 21.46 -7.90 12.30
C ARG A 493 20.07 -8.53 12.40
N ALA A 494 19.04 -7.75 12.75
CA ALA A 494 17.67 -8.23 12.87
C ALA A 494 16.94 -8.38 11.52
N GLY A 495 17.59 -8.02 10.40
CA GLY A 495 17.01 -8.12 9.06
C GLY A 495 15.70 -7.34 8.94
N ALA A 496 14.59 -8.03 8.67
CA ALA A 496 13.27 -7.39 8.62
C ALA A 496 12.83 -6.74 9.94
N GLY A 497 13.44 -7.14 11.07
CA GLY A 497 13.22 -6.53 12.39
C GLY A 497 14.15 -5.36 12.72
N ALA A 498 14.97 -4.89 11.77
CA ALA A 498 15.81 -3.71 11.96
C ALA A 498 14.99 -2.42 12.13
N ASP A 499 15.64 -1.37 12.61
CA ASP A 499 15.03 -0.05 12.78
C ASP A 499 15.42 0.83 11.59
N LEU A 500 14.42 1.32 10.85
CA LEU A 500 14.61 2.19 9.69
C LEU A 500 13.69 3.40 9.75
N GLY A 501 14.21 4.57 9.39
CA GLY A 501 13.40 5.76 9.38
C GLY A 501 14.05 6.96 8.71
N ILE A 502 13.18 7.89 8.28
CA ILE A 502 13.53 9.24 7.84
C ILE A 502 12.70 10.20 8.71
N GLY A 503 13.33 11.21 9.30
CA GLY A 503 12.66 12.05 10.30
C GLY A 503 12.56 11.39 11.67
N ASN A 504 11.85 12.04 12.59
CA ASN A 504 11.60 11.48 13.92
C ASN A 504 10.55 10.36 13.85
N ALA A 505 10.75 9.32 14.66
CA ALA A 505 9.79 8.24 14.79
C ALA A 505 8.44 8.75 15.31
N PRO A 506 7.32 8.31 14.71
CA PRO A 506 5.99 8.70 15.18
C PRO A 506 5.65 8.01 16.52
N ALA A 507 4.76 8.62 17.29
CA ALA A 507 4.16 7.98 18.46
C ALA A 507 3.45 6.66 18.04
N PRO A 508 3.46 5.61 18.88
CA PRO A 508 3.87 5.60 20.29
C PRO A 508 5.37 5.34 20.53
N ASN A 509 6.25 5.44 19.52
CA ASN A 509 7.67 5.24 19.77
C ASN A 509 8.18 6.28 20.78
N GLU A 510 8.80 5.80 21.86
CA GLU A 510 9.34 6.65 22.92
C GLU A 510 10.67 7.30 22.52
N HIS A 511 11.36 6.69 21.54
CA HIS A 511 12.66 7.11 21.02
C HIS A 511 12.51 7.82 19.67
N PRO A 512 12.79 9.15 19.58
CA PRO A 512 12.65 9.90 18.34
C PRO A 512 13.55 9.40 17.20
N ASP A 513 14.64 8.72 17.51
CA ASP A 513 15.68 8.29 16.57
C ASP A 513 15.44 6.91 15.93
N TRP A 514 14.24 6.34 16.14
CA TRP A 514 13.80 5.01 15.68
C TRP A 514 14.36 3.82 16.45
N THR A 515 15.17 4.01 17.48
CA THR A 515 15.70 2.91 18.29
C THR A 515 14.57 2.04 18.85
N PHE A 516 14.68 0.71 18.66
CA PHE A 516 13.71 -0.33 19.04
C PHE A 516 12.36 -0.33 18.29
N SER A 517 12.26 0.36 17.16
CA SER A 517 11.00 0.44 16.40
C SER A 517 10.63 -0.84 15.63
N GLY A 518 11.62 -1.64 15.22
CA GLY A 518 11.46 -2.77 14.32
C GLY A 518 10.71 -2.41 13.03
N SER A 519 10.88 -1.17 12.56
CA SER A 519 10.11 -0.54 11.49
C SER A 519 10.51 -0.99 10.10
N ALA A 520 11.65 -1.66 9.92
CA ALA A 520 12.12 -2.08 8.60
C ALA A 520 11.08 -2.92 7.84
N ARG A 521 10.31 -3.75 8.54
CA ARG A 521 9.22 -4.57 7.97
C ARG A 521 8.10 -3.77 7.30
N ASN A 522 7.96 -2.48 7.62
CA ASN A 522 6.86 -1.63 7.15
C ASN A 522 7.12 -1.02 5.76
N TYR A 523 8.34 -1.18 5.23
CA TYR A 523 8.74 -0.63 3.94
C TYR A 523 8.79 -1.71 2.86
N GLU A 524 8.05 -1.50 1.78
CA GLU A 524 7.97 -2.36 0.59
C GLU A 524 9.28 -2.33 -0.21
N ALA A 525 9.86 -1.13 -0.35
CA ALA A 525 11.18 -0.92 -0.95
C ALA A 525 11.98 0.04 -0.06
N LYS A 526 13.27 -0.22 0.09
CA LYS A 526 14.14 0.53 1.01
C LYS A 526 15.59 0.40 0.57
N ARG A 527 16.28 1.53 0.41
CA ARG A 527 17.64 1.56 -0.17
C ARG A 527 18.48 2.65 0.46
N LEU A 528 19.77 2.37 0.62
CA LEU A 528 20.81 3.33 0.99
C LEU A 528 21.82 3.42 -0.16
N ARG A 529 22.18 4.64 -0.54
CA ARG A 529 23.31 4.93 -1.44
C ARG A 529 24.26 5.91 -0.76
N VAL A 530 25.53 5.56 -0.74
CA VAL A 530 26.61 6.38 -0.15
C VAL A 530 27.51 6.86 -1.27
N LEU A 531 27.75 8.16 -1.33
CA LEU A 531 28.52 8.82 -2.38
C LEU A 531 29.60 9.72 -1.79
N VAL A 532 30.60 10.04 -2.59
CA VAL A 532 31.62 11.05 -2.28
C VAL A 532 31.78 12.04 -3.43
N ARG A 533 32.09 13.29 -3.09
CA ARG A 533 32.53 14.29 -4.08
C ARG A 533 34.04 14.31 -4.12
N LEU A 534 34.64 13.96 -5.25
CA LEU A 534 36.08 14.02 -5.40
C LEU A 534 36.56 15.47 -5.28
N ALA A 535 37.67 15.66 -4.57
CA ALA A 535 38.29 16.97 -4.45
C ALA A 535 38.72 17.48 -5.84
N PRO A 536 38.65 18.81 -6.08
CA PRO A 536 39.02 19.44 -7.35
C PRO A 536 40.43 19.10 -7.85
#